data_AF-A0A926Y7B4-F1
#
_entry.id   AF-A0A926Y7B4-F1
#
_cell.length_a   1.000
_cell.length_b   1.000
_cell.length_c   1.000
_cell.angle_alpha   90.00
_cell.angle_beta   90.00
_cell.angle_gamma   90.00
#
_symmetry.space_group_name_H-M   'P 1'
#
loop_
_entity.id
_entity.type
_entity.pdbx_description
1 polymer ?
#
loop_
_entity_poly.entity_id
_entity_poly.type
_entity_poly.pdbx_seq_one_letter_code
_entity_poly.pdbx_strand_id
1 'polypeptide(L)'
;MTEELKPDPNQATTQDAQLAAESMLAGNEDTPEIDVAGDYEASKAFSVSAIDTTEEGAKAAEAATAPDFKVSDATEMKSSPEAKNSPDDYRQMAADVNPQASKQPSLDSDDLVKRAIELGKPGN
;
A
#
# COMPACT_ATOMS: atom_id res chain seq x y z
N MET A 1 -26.50 -25.15 18.69
CA MET A 1 -26.89 -24.26 19.79
C MET A 1 -27.67 -23.17 19.10
N THR A 2 -28.95 -23.06 19.39
CA THR A 2 -29.81 -22.08 18.73
C THR A 2 -29.74 -20.79 19.53
N GLU A 3 -29.26 -19.72 18.90
CA GLU A 3 -29.25 -18.40 19.52
C GLU A 3 -30.48 -17.64 19.05
N GLU A 4 -31.34 -17.28 20.00
CA GLU A 4 -32.47 -16.40 19.74
C GLU A 4 -31.94 -14.97 19.69
N LEU A 5 -32.02 -14.34 18.51
CA LEU A 5 -31.57 -12.96 18.35
C LEU A 5 -32.48 -12.06 19.18
N LYS A 6 -31.92 -11.15 19.98
CA LYS A 6 -32.71 -10.10 20.66
C LYS A 6 -32.46 -8.79 19.93
N PRO A 7 -33.40 -8.33 19.08
CA PRO A 7 -33.24 -7.06 18.38
C PRO A 7 -33.12 -5.91 19.39
N ASP A 8 -32.12 -5.05 19.25
CA ASP A 8 -31.98 -3.82 20.03
C ASP A 8 -32.21 -2.63 19.10
N PRO A 9 -33.31 -1.87 19.27
CA PRO A 9 -33.59 -0.67 18.49
C PRO A 9 -32.45 0.36 18.57
N ASN A 10 -31.70 0.40 19.67
CA ASN A 10 -30.59 1.35 19.82
C ASN A 10 -29.36 0.98 18.98
N GLN A 11 -29.28 -0.26 18.49
CA GLN A 11 -28.21 -0.73 17.59
C GLN A 11 -28.58 -0.55 16.11
N ALA A 12 -29.83 -0.20 15.81
CA ALA A 12 -30.28 0.03 14.44
C ALA A 12 -29.77 1.38 13.92
N THR A 13 -29.15 1.35 12.74
CA THR A 13 -28.54 2.53 12.10
C THR A 13 -29.54 3.40 11.33
N THR A 14 -30.73 2.88 11.03
CA THR A 14 -31.80 3.56 10.30
C THR A 14 -33.10 3.54 11.09
N GLN A 15 -33.99 4.52 10.86
CA GLN A 15 -35.29 4.57 11.55
C GLN A 15 -36.18 3.38 11.21
N ASP A 16 -36.14 2.90 9.97
CA ASP A 16 -36.92 1.71 9.57
C ASP A 16 -36.46 0.47 10.34
N ALA A 17 -35.15 0.31 10.53
CA ALA A 17 -34.61 -0.80 11.32
C ALA A 17 -34.92 -0.66 12.82
N GLN A 18 -35.05 0.57 13.34
CA GLN A 18 -35.52 0.81 14.71
C GLN A 18 -36.97 0.35 14.89
N LEU A 19 -37.84 0.74 13.96
CA LEU A 19 -39.27 0.39 14.00
C LEU A 19 -39.49 -1.13 13.84
N ALA A 20 -38.69 -1.78 13.00
CA ALA A 20 -38.68 -3.24 12.87
C ALA A 20 -38.21 -3.92 14.16
N ALA A 21 -37.10 -3.46 14.76
CA ALA A 21 -36.62 -4.01 16.03
C ALA A 21 -37.63 -3.84 17.18
N GLU A 22 -38.32 -2.70 17.25
CA GLU A 22 -39.40 -2.46 18.20
C GLU A 22 -40.61 -3.38 17.96
N SER A 23 -40.96 -3.63 16.69
CA SER A 23 -42.07 -4.52 16.31
C SER A 23 -41.77 -5.98 16.63
N MET A 24 -40.52 -6.42 16.42
CA MET A 24 -40.04 -7.74 16.81
C MET A 24 -40.01 -7.92 18.32
N LEU A 25 -39.55 -6.92 19.08
CA LEU A 25 -39.60 -6.91 20.55
C LEU A 25 -41.03 -6.94 21.11
N ALA A 26 -41.96 -6.27 20.44
CA ALA A 26 -43.38 -6.27 20.80
C ALA A 26 -44.09 -7.58 20.46
N GLY A 27 -43.42 -8.51 19.77
CA GLY A 27 -44.00 -9.77 19.30
C GLY A 27 -45.00 -9.60 18.16
N ASN A 28 -44.98 -8.46 17.47
CA ASN A 28 -45.80 -8.20 16.29
C ASN A 28 -45.15 -8.73 15.00
N GLU A 29 -43.84 -8.94 15.02
CA GLU A 29 -43.05 -9.41 13.89
C GLU A 29 -42.16 -10.57 14.34
N ASP A 30 -42.02 -11.58 13.47
CA ASP A 30 -41.26 -12.79 13.78
C ASP A 30 -39.77 -12.46 13.91
N THR A 31 -39.16 -12.92 15.00
CA THR A 31 -37.73 -12.79 15.22
C THR A 31 -37.01 -13.98 14.56
N PRO A 32 -35.95 -13.75 13.76
CA PRO A 32 -35.24 -14.83 13.12
C PRO A 32 -34.54 -15.72 14.17
N GLU A 33 -34.75 -17.02 14.06
CA GLU A 33 -34.06 -18.03 14.86
C GLU A 33 -32.77 -18.44 14.13
N ILE A 34 -31.62 -18.26 14.77
CA ILE A 34 -30.31 -18.54 14.17
C ILE A 34 -29.75 -19.82 14.79
N ASP A 35 -29.58 -20.87 13.98
CA ASP A 35 -28.82 -22.05 14.39
C ASP A 35 -27.38 -21.93 13.94
N VAL A 36 -26.57 -21.29 14.77
CA VAL A 36 -25.14 -21.09 14.50
C VAL A 36 -24.43 -22.44 14.25
N ALA A 37 -24.85 -23.51 14.92
CA ALA A 37 -24.22 -24.81 14.76
C ALA A 37 -24.66 -25.49 13.46
N GLY A 38 -25.96 -25.46 13.15
CA GLY A 38 -26.50 -25.96 11.89
C GLY A 38 -25.94 -25.22 10.68
N ASP A 39 -25.86 -23.89 10.75
CA ASP A 39 -25.30 -23.05 9.69
C ASP A 39 -23.79 -23.29 9.53
N TYR A 40 -23.07 -23.50 10.63
CA TYR A 40 -21.65 -23.88 10.57
C TYR A 40 -21.46 -25.24 9.87
N GLU A 41 -22.26 -26.26 10.20
CA GLU A 41 -22.18 -27.55 9.52
C GLU A 41 -22.64 -27.48 8.06
N ALA A 42 -23.70 -26.71 7.75
CA ALA A 42 -24.17 -26.49 6.39
C ALA A 42 -23.11 -25.78 5.54
N SER A 43 -22.38 -24.82 6.12
CA SER A 43 -21.28 -24.13 5.43
C SER A 43 -20.19 -25.09 4.96
N LYS A 44 -19.96 -26.20 5.68
CA LYS A 44 -19.00 -27.23 5.26
C LYS A 44 -19.42 -27.96 4.00
N ALA A 45 -20.72 -28.10 3.74
CA ALA A 45 -21.21 -28.68 2.50
C ALA A 45 -20.96 -27.80 1.26
N PHE A 46 -20.78 -26.48 1.47
CA PHE A 46 -20.40 -25.53 0.44
C PHE A 46 -18.90 -25.21 0.45
N SER A 47 -18.16 -25.74 1.42
CA SER A 47 -16.71 -25.62 1.52
C SER A 47 -16.09 -26.69 0.63
N VAL A 48 -15.86 -26.30 -0.64
CA VAL A 48 -15.27 -27.07 -1.73
C VAL A 48 -16.00 -28.36 -2.12
N SER A 49 -16.37 -28.49 -3.39
CA SER A 49 -16.76 -29.81 -3.90
C SER A 49 -15.56 -30.75 -3.69
N ALA A 50 -15.78 -32.02 -3.36
CA ALA A 50 -14.68 -32.95 -3.13
C ALA A 50 -13.68 -33.00 -4.31
N ILE A 51 -14.17 -32.68 -5.52
CA ILE A 51 -13.40 -32.57 -6.76
C ILE A 51 -12.42 -31.38 -6.72
N ASP A 52 -12.79 -30.25 -6.13
CA ASP A 52 -11.91 -29.06 -6.03
C ASP A 52 -10.68 -29.31 -5.14
N THR A 53 -10.72 -30.35 -4.30
CA THR A 53 -9.57 -30.79 -3.50
C THR A 53 -8.71 -31.85 -4.20
N THR A 54 -9.16 -32.40 -5.33
CA THR A 54 -8.38 -33.34 -6.14
C THR A 54 -7.55 -32.62 -7.19
N GLU A 55 -6.54 -33.30 -7.72
CA GLU A 55 -5.74 -32.79 -8.84
C GLU A 55 -6.59 -32.51 -10.10
N GLU A 56 -7.75 -33.16 -10.22
CA GLU A 56 -8.68 -32.93 -11.34
C GLU A 56 -9.43 -31.61 -11.20
N GLY A 57 -9.84 -31.22 -9.98
CA GLY A 57 -10.43 -29.91 -9.72
C GLY A 57 -9.42 -28.77 -9.88
N ALA A 58 -8.17 -28.99 -9.46
CA ALA A 58 -7.09 -28.03 -9.70
C ALA A 58 -6.89 -27.75 -11.20
N LYS A 59 -6.89 -28.79 -12.04
CA LYS A 59 -6.79 -28.65 -13.50
C LYS A 59 -8.01 -27.99 -14.12
N ALA A 60 -9.21 -28.29 -13.63
CA ALA A 60 -10.44 -27.65 -14.12
C ALA A 60 -10.48 -26.16 -13.77
N ALA A 61 -10.06 -25.78 -12.57
CA ALA A 61 -9.96 -24.39 -12.14
C ALA A 61 -8.87 -23.64 -12.93
N GLU A 62 -7.71 -24.25 -13.15
CA GLU A 62 -6.64 -23.68 -13.97
C GLU A 62 -7.09 -23.48 -15.41
N ALA A 63 -7.80 -24.44 -16.00
CA ALA A 63 -8.36 -24.32 -17.35
C ALA A 63 -9.46 -23.24 -17.45
N ALA A 64 -10.29 -23.08 -16.41
CA ALA A 64 -11.34 -22.06 -16.38
C ALA A 64 -10.81 -20.64 -16.12
N THR A 65 -9.67 -20.52 -15.44
CA THR A 65 -9.05 -19.23 -15.08
C THR A 65 -7.88 -18.84 -15.98
N ALA A 66 -7.44 -19.74 -16.87
CA ALA A 66 -6.39 -19.47 -17.82
C ALA A 66 -6.79 -18.30 -18.74
N PRO A 67 -5.93 -17.28 -18.91
CA PRO A 67 -6.22 -16.19 -19.82
C PRO A 67 -6.22 -16.70 -21.27
N ASP A 68 -7.28 -16.37 -22.02
CA ASP A 68 -7.44 -16.74 -23.44
C ASP A 68 -6.35 -16.14 -24.37
N PHE A 69 -5.60 -15.16 -23.85
CA PHE A 69 -4.58 -14.43 -24.59
C PHE A 69 -3.19 -14.72 -24.03
N LYS A 70 -2.22 -14.89 -24.94
CA LYS A 70 -0.80 -15.05 -24.58
C LYS A 70 -0.31 -13.80 -23.85
N VAL A 71 -0.07 -13.93 -22.55
CA VAL A 71 0.64 -12.93 -21.76
C VAL A 71 2.12 -13.01 -22.17
N SER A 72 2.71 -11.87 -22.53
CA SER A 72 4.14 -11.81 -22.87
C SER A 72 4.95 -11.77 -21.58
N ASP A 73 5.99 -12.59 -21.48
CA ASP A 73 6.90 -12.56 -20.34
C ASP A 73 7.56 -11.17 -20.20
N ALA A 74 7.70 -10.71 -18.96
CA ALA A 74 8.37 -9.45 -18.69
C ALA A 74 9.85 -9.55 -19.05
N THR A 75 10.27 -8.83 -20.08
CA THR A 75 11.69 -8.69 -20.42
C THR A 75 12.39 -7.87 -19.34
N GLU A 76 13.33 -8.47 -18.61
CA GLU A 76 14.20 -7.75 -17.69
C GLU A 76 14.98 -6.67 -18.46
N MET A 77 14.54 -5.42 -18.35
CA MET A 77 15.34 -4.28 -18.79
C MET A 77 16.51 -4.12 -17.83
N LYS A 78 17.71 -4.47 -18.29
CA LYS A 78 18.96 -4.12 -17.60
C LYS A 78 19.04 -2.60 -17.52
N SER A 79 18.74 -2.07 -16.35
CA SER A 79 19.06 -0.70 -15.96
C SER A 79 20.58 -0.53 -16.08
N SER A 80 21.02 0.21 -17.09
CA SER A 80 22.39 0.70 -17.14
C SER A 80 22.45 1.90 -16.20
N PRO A 81 23.31 1.92 -15.16
CA PRO A 81 23.54 3.13 -14.42
C PRO A 81 24.22 4.11 -15.38
N GLU A 82 23.50 5.15 -15.80
CA GLU A 82 24.13 6.28 -16.49
C GLU A 82 25.14 6.92 -15.52
N ALA A 83 26.40 6.55 -15.69
CA ALA A 83 27.50 7.10 -14.91
C ALA A 83 27.78 8.54 -15.38
N LYS A 84 27.08 9.53 -14.81
CA LYS A 84 27.43 10.95 -14.97
C LYS A 84 27.15 11.75 -13.70
N ASN A 85 27.90 11.41 -12.65
CA ASN A 85 28.01 12.23 -11.45
C ASN A 85 29.50 12.51 -11.19
N SER A 86 30.17 13.10 -12.17
CA SER A 86 31.53 13.62 -11.97
C SER A 86 31.48 14.91 -11.14
N PRO A 87 32.51 15.23 -10.35
CA PRO A 87 32.60 16.50 -9.64
C PRO A 87 32.41 17.74 -10.54
N ASP A 88 32.74 17.63 -11.82
CA ASP A 88 32.58 18.71 -12.80
C ASP A 88 31.12 18.92 -13.18
N ASP A 89 30.29 17.86 -13.20
CA ASP A 89 28.84 17.97 -13.45
C ASP A 89 28.17 18.83 -12.37
N TYR A 90 28.59 18.68 -11.11
CA TYR A 90 28.11 19.52 -10.00
C TYR A 90 28.54 20.98 -10.12
N ARG A 91 29.75 21.25 -10.62
CA ARG A 91 30.23 22.63 -10.85
C ARG A 91 29.45 23.30 -11.96
N GLN A 92 29.11 22.56 -13.01
CA GLN A 92 28.33 23.07 -14.13
C GLN A 92 26.89 23.38 -13.72
N MET A 93 26.23 22.47 -12.99
CA MET A 93 24.91 22.74 -12.42
C MET A 93 24.91 23.94 -11.45
N ALA A 94 25.94 24.07 -10.62
CA ALA A 94 26.08 25.22 -9.73
C ALA A 94 26.24 26.55 -10.50
N ALA A 95 26.98 26.53 -11.62
CA ALA A 95 27.14 27.69 -12.50
C ALA A 95 25.83 28.05 -13.23
N ASP A 96 25.03 27.06 -13.62
CA ASP A 96 23.72 27.29 -14.27
C ASP A 96 22.70 27.89 -13.30
N VAL A 97 22.68 27.43 -12.05
CA VAL A 97 21.77 27.95 -11.01
C VAL A 97 22.21 29.33 -10.51
N ASN A 98 23.52 29.58 -10.43
CA ASN A 98 24.07 30.87 -10.03
C ASN A 98 25.24 31.30 -10.92
N PRO A 99 24.98 31.99 -12.04
CA PRO A 99 26.02 32.45 -12.96
C PRO A 99 26.94 33.55 -12.38
N GLN A 100 26.66 34.05 -11.17
CA GLN A 100 27.56 34.96 -10.43
C GLN A 100 28.52 34.18 -9.52
N ALA A 101 28.23 32.93 -9.18
CA ALA A 101 29.14 32.09 -8.38
C ALA A 101 30.41 31.73 -9.17
N SER A 102 30.31 31.58 -10.50
CA SER A 102 31.46 31.36 -11.38
C SER A 102 32.34 32.59 -11.60
N LYS A 103 31.90 33.78 -11.16
CA LYS A 103 32.69 35.03 -11.16
C LYS A 103 33.41 35.29 -9.85
N GLN A 104 33.13 34.53 -8.80
CA GLN A 104 34.00 34.58 -7.63
C GLN A 104 35.30 33.84 -7.97
N PRO A 105 36.46 34.46 -7.73
CA PRO A 105 37.71 33.70 -7.82
C PRO A 105 37.58 32.49 -6.91
N SER A 106 37.99 31.31 -7.40
CA SER A 106 38.19 30.17 -6.51
C SER A 106 39.04 30.68 -5.35
N LEU A 107 38.53 30.56 -4.12
CA LEU A 107 39.35 30.80 -2.94
C LEU A 107 40.36 29.67 -2.92
N ASP A 108 41.46 29.87 -3.63
CA ASP A 108 42.58 28.96 -3.63
C ASP A 108 43.08 28.87 -2.20
N SER A 109 43.41 27.66 -1.76
CA SER A 109 43.82 27.40 -0.37
C SER A 109 44.98 28.32 0.06
N ASP A 110 45.82 28.74 -0.89
CA ASP A 110 46.93 29.67 -0.68
C ASP A 110 46.49 31.08 -0.26
N ASP A 111 45.36 31.59 -0.77
CA ASP A 111 44.85 32.91 -0.39
C ASP A 111 44.24 32.90 1.01
N LEU A 112 43.59 31.78 1.39
CA LEU A 112 43.14 31.58 2.77
C LEU A 112 44.31 31.49 3.75
N VAL A 113 45.38 30.78 3.37
CA VAL A 113 46.60 30.64 4.19
C VAL A 113 47.31 31.99 4.35
N LYS A 114 47.46 32.77 3.28
CA LYS A 114 48.03 34.13 3.35
C LYS A 114 47.23 35.04 4.27
N ARG A 115 45.89 35.01 4.15
CA ARG A 115 45.00 35.84 4.98
C ARG A 115 45.03 35.44 6.45
N ALA A 116 45.16 34.15 6.75
CA ALA A 116 45.36 33.66 8.11
C ALA A 116 46.71 34.11 8.70
N ILE A 117 47.77 34.11 7.91
CA ILE A 117 49.10 34.61 8.34
C ILE A 117 49.08 36.12 8.58
N GLU A 118 48.38 36.91 7.76
CA GLU A 118 48.22 38.35 7.98
C GLU A 118 47.45 38.68 9.26
N LEU A 119 46.34 37.99 9.51
CA LEU A 119 45.51 38.18 10.71
C LEU A 119 46.18 37.64 11.99
N GLY A 120 47.11 36.69 11.86
CA GLY A 120 47.85 36.08 12.96
C GLY A 120 49.10 36.83 13.40
N LYS A 121 49.48 37.95 12.76
CA LYS A 121 50.59 38.79 13.22
C LYS A 121 50.09 39.71 14.35
N PRO A 122 50.58 39.56 15.61
CA PRO A 122 50.30 40.55 16.63
C PRO A 122 50.90 41.89 16.20
N GLY A 123 50.09 42.95 16.22
CA GLY A 123 50.52 44.31 15.87
C GLY A 123 51.71 44.76 16.74
N ASN A 124 52.62 45.52 16.14
CA ASN A 124 53.52 46.38 16.91
C ASN A 124 52.73 47.51 17.54
#